data_AF-G0RLJ4-F1
#
_entry.id   AF-G0RLJ4-F1
#
_cell.length_a   1.000
_cell.length_b   1.000
_cell.length_c   1.000
_cell.angle_alpha   90.00
_cell.angle_beta   90.00
_cell.angle_gamma   90.00
#
_symmetry.space_group_name_H-M   'P 1'
#
loop_
_entity.id
_entity.type
_entity.pdbx_description
1 polymer ?
#
loop_
_entity_poly.entity_id
_entity_poly.type
_entity_poly.pdbx_seq_one_letter_code
_entity_poly.pdbx_strand_id
1 'polypeptide(L)'
;TMEIQPTEFPQFALLPVELRLAIWFYCLPHRVVHRDDPFILRRLREEHKCWSVRPTLKNAAPPRIASVCRESRQVAMRWGKMVSQGYNWSLGPTWIQPRLDTYHLNFIPEAAWDSGDYDLDKCLLREFVIDGWNWLDGVPLSVPAEYCFDFDLKMQDISMMRDTPFIKFKDGLVDEDLNVVYNEYAYMYSRPFTEVSISATMAFITIHAKRRHAVASSLFGLLLDAPAQLVDFDDEQKIRSFRALFESNNSNRKRTEMIELFSLVLSPTFRSRVQAWREKVDWLMMATAWVRAKMNWESCIPFEDGPSSAWNPIIEDSFDNWQLVYRRNKHQNYENLFDNDNPWVMQAKKELPRVAPKILFMLCTDDC
;
A
#
# COMPACT_ATOMS: atom_id res chain seq x y z
N THR A 1 -7.95 -17.99 -44.48
CA THR A 1 -8.95 -16.90 -44.56
C THR A 1 -9.05 -16.31 -43.17
N MET A 2 -8.52 -15.10 -42.95
CA MET A 2 -8.72 -14.38 -41.68
C MET A 2 -10.18 -13.91 -41.65
N GLU A 3 -11.00 -14.52 -40.80
CA GLU A 3 -12.32 -13.99 -40.50
C GLU A 3 -12.15 -12.58 -39.90
N ILE A 4 -12.64 -11.58 -40.63
CA ILE A 4 -12.76 -10.22 -40.12
C ILE A 4 -13.87 -10.28 -39.07
N GLN A 5 -13.49 -10.28 -37.79
CA GLN A 5 -14.47 -10.12 -36.73
C GLN A 5 -15.21 -8.79 -36.95
N PRO A 6 -16.55 -8.77 -36.84
CA PRO A 6 -17.30 -7.52 -36.92
C PRO A 6 -16.80 -6.55 -35.85
N THR A 7 -16.41 -5.34 -36.27
CA THR A 7 -15.95 -4.26 -35.38
C THR A 7 -17.10 -3.56 -34.66
N GLU A 8 -18.33 -3.97 -34.91
CA GLU A 8 -19.55 -3.38 -34.35
C GLU A 8 -20.39 -4.46 -33.68
N PHE A 9 -20.87 -4.14 -32.47
CA PHE A 9 -21.79 -4.98 -31.71
C PHE A 9 -23.14 -4.25 -31.57
N PRO A 10 -23.92 -4.16 -32.67
CA PRO A 10 -25.16 -3.35 -32.71
C PRO A 10 -26.21 -3.84 -31.71
N GLN A 11 -26.14 -5.10 -31.29
CA GLN A 11 -27.02 -5.70 -30.28
C GLN A 11 -26.91 -4.99 -28.93
N PHE A 12 -25.77 -4.37 -28.62
CA PHE A 12 -25.61 -3.62 -27.38
C PHE A 12 -26.66 -2.52 -27.25
N ALA A 13 -26.95 -1.79 -28.32
CA ALA A 13 -27.92 -0.70 -28.32
C ALA A 13 -29.37 -1.18 -28.13
N LEU A 14 -29.65 -2.46 -28.39
CA LEU A 14 -30.96 -3.07 -28.23
C LEU A 14 -31.23 -3.55 -26.80
N LEU A 15 -30.21 -3.56 -25.94
CA LEU A 15 -30.37 -3.94 -24.54
C LEU A 15 -31.15 -2.85 -23.77
N PRO A 16 -31.99 -3.24 -22.79
CA PRO A 16 -32.56 -2.33 -21.81
C PRO A 16 -31.49 -1.43 -21.18
N VAL A 17 -31.86 -0.18 -20.86
CA VAL A 17 -30.92 0.82 -20.34
C VAL A 17 -30.22 0.34 -19.07
N GLU A 18 -30.92 -0.40 -18.22
CA GLU A 18 -30.40 -0.95 -16.98
C GLU A 18 -29.26 -1.94 -17.24
N LEU A 19 -29.41 -2.81 -18.25
CA LEU A 19 -28.37 -3.77 -18.62
C LEU A 19 -27.17 -3.06 -19.26
N ARG A 20 -27.39 -2.05 -20.10
CA ARG A 20 -26.30 -1.28 -20.71
C ARG A 20 -25.48 -0.55 -19.64
N LEU A 21 -26.15 0.11 -18.68
CA LEU A 21 -25.50 0.77 -17.56
C LEU A 21 -24.75 -0.22 -16.65
N ALA A 22 -25.32 -1.41 -16.40
CA ALA A 22 -24.66 -2.46 -15.64
C ALA A 22 -23.40 -2.95 -16.36
N ILE A 23 -23.47 -3.22 -17.67
CA ILE A 23 -22.31 -3.62 -18.47
C ILE A 23 -21.21 -2.56 -18.38
N TRP A 24 -21.54 -1.27 -18.57
CA TRP A 24 -20.55 -0.21 -18.43
C TRP A 24 -19.93 -0.15 -17.03
N PHE A 25 -20.72 -0.35 -15.99
CA PHE A 25 -20.22 -0.41 -14.62
C PHE A 25 -19.23 -1.56 -14.43
N TYR A 26 -19.55 -2.77 -14.91
CA TYR A 26 -18.65 -3.92 -14.82
C TYR A 26 -17.41 -3.82 -15.71
N CYS A 27 -17.42 -2.94 -16.71
CA CYS A 27 -16.25 -2.64 -17.51
C CYS A 27 -15.37 -1.53 -16.90
N LEU A 28 -15.76 -0.91 -15.78
CA LEU A 28 -14.88 0.02 -15.07
C LEU A 28 -13.67 -0.73 -14.51
N PRO A 29 -12.44 -0.21 -14.69
CA PRO A 29 -11.25 -0.88 -14.18
C PRO A 29 -11.15 -0.74 -12.65
N HIS A 30 -10.57 -1.76 -12.02
CA HIS A 30 -10.09 -1.70 -10.64
C HIS A 30 -8.60 -1.32 -10.69
N ARG A 31 -8.27 -0.10 -10.30
CA ARG A 31 -6.93 0.45 -10.48
C ARG A 31 -6.25 0.68 -9.14
N VAL A 32 -4.91 0.65 -9.18
CA VAL A 32 -4.09 1.17 -8.10
C VAL A 32 -3.72 2.61 -8.48
N VAL A 33 -4.34 3.56 -7.81
CA VAL A 33 -4.18 4.98 -8.08
C VAL A 33 -3.05 5.52 -7.20
N HIS A 34 -2.09 6.22 -7.77
CA HIS A 34 -0.93 6.68 -7.03
C HIS A 34 -1.05 8.14 -6.60
N ARG A 35 -0.68 8.40 -5.34
CA ARG A 35 -0.14 9.70 -4.90
C ARG A 35 1.36 9.67 -5.19
N ASP A 36 1.71 10.06 -6.42
CA ASP A 36 3.09 10.11 -6.88
C ASP A 36 3.71 11.48 -6.56
N ASP A 37 4.95 11.45 -6.09
CA ASP A 37 5.75 12.63 -5.79
C ASP A 37 6.90 12.82 -6.81
N PRO A 38 7.54 14.00 -6.91
CA PRO A 38 8.65 14.21 -7.84
C PRO A 38 9.89 13.31 -7.61
N PHE A 39 10.18 12.89 -6.37
CA PHE A 39 11.30 12.02 -6.04
C PHE A 39 11.07 10.57 -6.48
N ILE A 40 9.83 10.11 -6.63
CA ILE A 40 9.58 8.79 -7.24
C ILE A 40 10.17 8.70 -8.64
N LEU A 41 10.19 9.79 -9.40
CA LEU A 41 10.78 9.82 -10.74
C LEU A 41 12.29 9.66 -10.69
N ARG A 42 12.95 10.11 -9.62
CA ARG A 42 14.38 9.86 -9.41
C ARG A 42 14.61 8.37 -9.15
N ARG A 43 13.84 7.78 -8.23
CA ARG A 43 13.89 6.34 -7.93
C ARG A 43 13.64 5.47 -9.16
N LEU A 44 12.60 5.76 -9.94
CA LEU A 44 12.29 5.04 -11.19
C LEU A 44 13.43 5.12 -12.21
N ARG A 45 14.11 6.26 -12.29
CA ARG A 45 15.26 6.46 -13.19
C ARG A 45 16.50 5.72 -12.71
N GLU A 46 16.82 5.83 -11.42
CA GLU A 46 18.06 5.33 -10.85
C GLU A 46 18.01 3.82 -10.58
N GLU A 47 16.96 3.35 -9.91
CA GLU A 47 16.83 1.95 -9.49
C GLU A 47 16.21 1.09 -10.58
N HIS A 48 15.14 1.59 -11.20
CA HIS A 48 14.38 0.80 -12.18
C HIS A 48 14.87 1.03 -13.60
N LYS A 49 15.75 2.01 -13.87
CA LYS A 49 16.18 2.37 -15.23
C LYS A 49 15.00 2.64 -16.19
N CYS A 50 13.93 3.25 -15.68
CA CYS A 50 12.75 3.66 -16.45
C CYS A 50 12.65 5.19 -16.44
N TRP A 51 12.77 5.81 -17.63
CA TRP A 51 12.89 7.27 -17.77
C TRP A 51 11.58 8.00 -18.04
N SER A 52 10.47 7.28 -18.20
CA SER A 52 9.20 7.89 -18.55
C SER A 52 8.34 8.21 -17.32
N VAL A 53 7.88 9.47 -17.25
CA VAL A 53 6.80 9.91 -16.34
C VAL A 53 5.41 9.54 -16.87
N ARG A 54 5.29 9.17 -18.15
CA ARG A 54 3.99 8.95 -18.77
C ARG A 54 3.20 7.78 -18.18
N PRO A 55 3.78 6.68 -17.67
CA PRO A 55 3.03 5.65 -16.95
C PRO A 55 2.24 6.22 -15.77
N THR A 56 2.89 7.04 -14.93
CA THR A 56 2.25 7.77 -13.83
C THR A 56 1.11 8.66 -14.34
N LEU A 57 1.36 9.50 -15.37
CA LEU A 57 0.33 10.38 -15.91
C LEU A 57 -0.84 9.60 -16.54
N LYS A 58 -0.57 8.45 -17.17
CA LYS A 58 -1.60 7.56 -17.72
C LYS A 58 -2.42 6.92 -16.60
N ASN A 59 -1.79 6.57 -15.47
CA ASN A 59 -2.48 6.03 -14.31
C ASN A 59 -3.41 7.08 -13.66
N ALA A 60 -2.97 8.34 -13.64
CA ALA A 60 -3.72 9.47 -13.10
C ALA A 60 -4.88 9.94 -14.01
N ALA A 61 -4.91 9.53 -15.28
CA ALA A 61 -5.96 9.94 -16.21
C ALA A 61 -7.29 9.18 -15.99
N PRO A 62 -8.43 9.73 -16.46
CA PRO A 62 -9.68 8.99 -16.54
C PRO A 62 -9.54 7.68 -17.31
N PRO A 63 -10.28 6.62 -16.93
CA PRO A 63 -10.17 5.32 -17.57
C PRO A 63 -10.63 5.40 -19.02
N ARG A 64 -10.05 4.56 -19.88
CA ARG A 64 -10.32 4.56 -21.33
C ARG A 64 -11.80 4.38 -21.67
N ILE A 65 -12.53 3.67 -20.83
CA ILE A 65 -13.99 3.50 -20.95
C ILE A 65 -14.73 4.85 -21.00
N ALA A 66 -14.24 5.90 -20.33
CA ALA A 66 -14.84 7.23 -20.35
C ALA A 66 -14.77 7.93 -21.73
N SER A 67 -13.94 7.45 -22.66
CA SER A 67 -13.85 7.98 -24.02
C SER A 67 -14.69 7.24 -25.06
N VAL A 68 -15.33 6.12 -24.70
CA VAL A 68 -16.05 5.25 -25.66
C VAL A 68 -17.31 5.93 -26.21
N CYS A 69 -18.24 6.32 -25.35
CA CYS A 69 -19.49 6.99 -25.73
C CYS A 69 -20.02 7.84 -24.57
N ARG A 70 -21.11 8.59 -24.80
CA ARG A 70 -21.69 9.49 -23.79
C ARG A 70 -22.21 8.75 -22.56
N GLU A 71 -22.85 7.59 -22.75
CA GLU A 71 -23.38 6.77 -21.66
C GLU A 71 -22.25 6.19 -20.79
N SER A 72 -21.26 5.58 -21.42
CA SER A 72 -20.07 5.06 -20.75
C SER A 72 -19.34 6.14 -19.93
N ARG A 73 -19.21 7.35 -20.49
CA ARG A 73 -18.64 8.51 -19.78
C ARG A 73 -19.46 8.91 -18.55
N GLN A 74 -20.78 8.91 -18.65
CA GLN A 74 -21.65 9.21 -17.51
C GLN A 74 -21.49 8.18 -16.40
N VAL A 75 -21.34 6.90 -16.75
CA VAL A 75 -21.05 5.84 -15.78
C VAL A 75 -19.69 6.09 -15.11
N ALA A 76 -18.62 6.34 -15.88
CA ALA A 76 -17.31 6.65 -15.31
C ALA A 76 -17.38 7.86 -14.36
N MET A 77 -18.01 8.96 -14.76
CA MET A 77 -18.18 10.19 -13.95
C MET A 77 -19.09 10.01 -12.74
N ARG A 78 -20.00 9.03 -12.76
CA ARG A 78 -20.84 8.69 -11.61
C ARG A 78 -20.04 7.98 -10.51
N TRP A 79 -19.03 7.21 -10.90
CA TRP A 79 -18.27 6.34 -10.00
C TRP A 79 -16.84 6.80 -9.73
N GLY A 80 -16.39 7.87 -10.39
CA GLY A 80 -15.07 8.44 -10.19
C GLY A 80 -15.05 9.95 -10.39
N LYS A 81 -13.94 10.55 -9.96
CA LYS A 81 -13.74 11.99 -9.93
C LYS A 81 -12.25 12.32 -10.12
N MET A 82 -11.97 13.49 -10.70
CA MET A 82 -10.62 14.07 -10.66
C MET A 82 -10.43 14.71 -9.28
N VAL A 83 -9.33 14.36 -8.61
CA VAL A 83 -8.96 14.92 -7.32
C VAL A 83 -7.66 15.67 -7.50
N SER A 84 -7.68 16.95 -7.15
CA SER A 84 -6.45 17.72 -6.97
C SER A 84 -5.94 17.41 -5.58
N GLN A 85 -4.74 16.86 -5.49
CA GLN A 85 -4.06 16.75 -4.22
C GLN A 85 -3.54 18.15 -3.89
N GLY A 86 -3.88 18.65 -2.70
CA GLY A 86 -3.24 19.87 -2.20
C GLY A 86 -1.73 19.63 -2.10
N TYR A 87 -0.95 20.70 -2.05
CA TYR A 87 0.49 20.68 -1.73
C TYR A 87 1.47 20.43 -2.89
N ASN A 88 2.69 20.94 -2.65
CA ASN A 88 3.80 21.11 -3.59
C ASN A 88 4.43 19.78 -4.09
N TRP A 89 3.89 18.63 -3.69
CA TRP A 89 4.54 17.32 -3.83
C TRP A 89 3.70 16.30 -4.60
N SER A 90 2.71 16.74 -5.38
CA SER A 90 1.97 15.88 -6.31
C SER A 90 2.37 16.17 -7.76
N LEU A 91 2.45 15.12 -8.60
CA LEU A 91 2.69 15.30 -10.04
C LEU A 91 1.49 15.87 -10.81
N GLY A 92 0.32 15.96 -10.18
CA GLY A 92 -0.86 16.60 -10.72
C GLY A 92 -2.18 15.96 -10.28
N PRO A 93 -3.31 16.44 -10.81
CA PRO A 93 -4.62 15.89 -10.52
C PRO A 93 -4.71 14.41 -10.92
N THR A 94 -5.42 13.64 -10.12
CA THR A 94 -5.52 12.19 -10.27
C THR A 94 -6.98 11.75 -10.31
N TRP A 95 -7.34 10.95 -11.32
CA TRP A 95 -8.65 10.32 -11.40
C TRP A 95 -8.72 9.13 -10.46
N ILE A 96 -9.78 9.06 -9.67
CA ILE A 96 -10.02 7.97 -8.71
C ILE A 96 -11.48 7.55 -8.70
N GLN A 97 -11.71 6.25 -8.51
CA GLN A 97 -13.01 5.62 -8.33
C GLN A 97 -13.07 5.03 -6.91
N PRO A 98 -13.48 5.80 -5.90
CA PRO A 98 -13.38 5.44 -4.48
C PRO A 98 -13.82 4.02 -4.10
N ARG A 99 -14.85 3.49 -4.76
CA ARG A 99 -15.44 2.19 -4.46
C ARG A 99 -14.79 1.00 -5.19
N LEU A 100 -13.90 1.27 -6.15
CA LEU A 100 -13.28 0.25 -7.01
C LEU A 100 -11.75 0.26 -6.96
N ASP A 101 -11.17 1.44 -6.78
CA ASP A 101 -9.73 1.66 -6.79
C ASP A 101 -9.11 1.41 -5.41
N THR A 102 -7.79 1.24 -5.39
CA THR A 102 -6.96 1.37 -4.19
C THR A 102 -6.08 2.60 -4.33
N TYR A 103 -6.04 3.45 -3.31
CA TYR A 103 -5.20 4.64 -3.29
C TYR A 103 -3.85 4.29 -2.66
N HIS A 104 -2.75 4.54 -3.37
CA HIS A 104 -1.41 4.17 -2.96
C HIS A 104 -0.52 5.39 -2.75
N LEU A 105 0.10 5.52 -1.58
CA LEU A 105 1.15 6.50 -1.31
C LEU A 105 2.45 6.01 -1.94
N ASN A 106 2.90 6.62 -3.04
CA ASN A 106 4.10 6.16 -3.73
C ASN A 106 5.33 6.98 -3.33
N PHE A 107 5.52 7.18 -2.02
CA PHE A 107 6.62 7.92 -1.40
C PHE A 107 7.20 7.05 -0.29
N ILE A 108 8.53 6.89 -0.21
CA ILE A 108 9.18 6.13 0.86
C ILE A 108 9.79 7.10 1.89
N PRO A 109 9.77 6.79 3.20
CA PRO A 109 10.33 7.67 4.24
C PRO A 109 11.77 8.11 3.97
N GLU A 110 12.62 7.23 3.41
CA GLU A 110 14.01 7.56 3.08
C GLU A 110 14.12 8.70 2.04
N ALA A 111 13.11 8.90 1.20
CA ALA A 111 13.06 10.01 0.26
C ALA A 111 12.83 11.36 0.95
N ALA A 112 12.21 11.38 2.14
CA ALA A 112 12.06 12.60 2.94
C ALA A 112 13.43 13.12 3.40
N TRP A 113 14.35 12.22 3.79
CA TRP A 113 15.70 12.61 4.22
C TRP A 113 16.45 13.35 3.10
N ASP A 114 16.30 12.90 1.86
CA ASP A 114 16.90 13.55 0.70
C ASP A 114 16.31 14.93 0.39
N SER A 115 15.09 15.22 0.86
CA SER A 115 14.47 16.54 0.74
C SER A 115 14.95 17.54 1.80
N GLY A 116 15.62 17.07 2.87
CA GLY A 116 16.06 17.89 3.99
C GLY A 116 14.96 18.29 4.98
N ASP A 117 13.77 17.70 4.84
CA ASP A 117 12.62 17.92 5.72
C ASP A 117 12.31 16.62 6.48
N TYR A 118 12.72 16.58 7.75
CA TYR A 118 12.70 15.38 8.59
C TYR A 118 11.29 14.97 9.06
N ASP A 119 10.30 15.85 8.96
CA ASP A 119 8.91 15.57 9.36
C ASP A 119 7.96 15.39 8.16
N LEU A 120 8.51 15.47 6.94
CA LEU A 120 7.73 15.42 5.71
C LEU A 120 7.00 14.08 5.54
N ASP A 121 7.65 12.96 5.85
CA ASP A 121 7.06 11.62 5.70
C ASP A 121 5.84 11.42 6.60
N LYS A 122 5.88 11.91 7.85
CA LYS A 122 4.76 11.86 8.80
C LYS A 122 3.61 12.75 8.35
N CYS A 123 3.91 13.99 7.96
CA CYS A 123 2.92 14.93 7.47
C CYS A 123 2.22 14.37 6.22
N LEU A 124 2.98 13.79 5.29
CA LEU A 124 2.46 13.16 4.09
C LEU A 124 1.57 11.94 4.40
N LEU A 125 1.98 11.07 5.31
CA LEU A 125 1.17 9.91 5.69
C LEU A 125 -0.15 10.35 6.32
N ARG A 126 -0.11 11.31 7.25
CA ARG A 126 -1.31 11.87 7.89
C ARG A 126 -2.26 12.47 6.86
N GLU A 127 -1.77 13.33 5.99
CA GLU A 127 -2.57 13.91 4.90
C GLU A 127 -3.13 12.83 3.98
N PHE A 128 -2.34 11.83 3.64
CA PHE A 128 -2.77 10.74 2.77
C PHE A 128 -3.92 9.93 3.39
N VAL A 129 -3.86 9.65 4.69
CA VAL A 129 -4.94 8.99 5.43
C VAL A 129 -6.19 9.88 5.47
N ILE A 130 -6.02 11.18 5.72
CA ILE A 130 -7.12 12.17 5.71
C ILE A 130 -7.80 12.24 4.34
N ASP A 131 -7.03 12.31 3.26
CA ASP A 131 -7.54 12.35 1.89
C ASP A 131 -8.33 11.07 1.59
N GLY A 132 -7.71 9.91 1.85
CA GLY A 132 -8.29 8.59 1.68
C GLY A 132 -9.66 8.44 2.36
N TRP A 133 -9.76 8.96 3.58
CA TRP A 133 -10.97 8.86 4.38
C TRP A 133 -12.02 9.91 4.01
N ASN A 134 -11.70 11.17 4.25
CA ASN A 134 -12.68 12.26 4.22
C ASN A 134 -13.04 12.68 2.79
N TRP A 135 -12.08 12.61 1.86
CA TRP A 135 -12.24 13.15 0.50
C TRP A 135 -12.53 12.07 -0.52
N LEU A 136 -12.09 10.85 -0.23
CA LEU A 136 -12.12 9.71 -1.14
C LEU A 136 -13.06 8.59 -0.66
N ASP A 137 -14.09 8.94 0.12
CA ASP A 137 -15.21 8.07 0.47
C ASP A 137 -14.78 6.70 1.07
N GLY A 138 -13.70 6.71 1.88
CA GLY A 138 -13.15 5.51 2.51
C GLY A 138 -12.49 4.53 1.54
N VAL A 139 -11.80 5.04 0.51
CA VAL A 139 -11.06 4.19 -0.44
C VAL A 139 -10.02 3.31 0.27
N PRO A 140 -9.85 2.03 -0.12
CA PRO A 140 -8.76 1.20 0.39
C PRO A 140 -7.40 1.87 0.19
N LEU A 141 -6.55 1.83 1.24
CA LEU A 141 -5.24 2.47 1.21
C LEU A 141 -4.11 1.45 1.05
N SER A 142 -3.05 1.89 0.39
CA SER A 142 -1.80 1.15 0.26
C SER A 142 -0.62 2.06 0.55
N VAL A 143 0.30 1.64 1.40
CA VAL A 143 1.52 2.39 1.74
C VAL A 143 2.75 1.49 1.58
N PRO A 144 3.95 2.03 1.41
CA PRO A 144 5.18 1.26 1.51
C PRO A 144 5.30 0.60 2.88
N ALA A 145 5.94 -0.57 2.91
CA ALA A 145 6.07 -1.37 4.13
C ALA A 145 6.73 -0.60 5.27
N GLU A 146 7.66 0.30 4.93
CA GLU A 146 8.45 1.15 5.82
C GLU A 146 7.59 2.01 6.75
N TYR A 147 6.39 2.41 6.32
CA TYR A 147 5.45 3.14 7.19
C TYR A 147 4.82 2.29 8.29
N CYS A 148 4.75 0.97 8.11
CA CYS A 148 4.23 0.04 9.12
C CYS A 148 5.37 -0.49 9.98
N PHE A 149 6.44 -0.96 9.33
CA PHE A 149 7.69 -1.35 9.93
C PHE A 149 8.76 -1.48 8.84
N ASP A 150 9.97 -1.14 9.21
CA ASP A 150 11.17 -1.25 8.40
C ASP A 150 11.36 -2.65 7.76
N PHE A 151 11.41 -2.73 6.41
CA PHE A 151 11.56 -3.97 5.65
C PHE A 151 12.83 -3.96 4.77
N ASP A 152 13.84 -4.75 5.14
CA ASP A 152 15.11 -4.80 4.39
C ASP A 152 14.93 -5.64 3.12
N LEU A 153 14.46 -5.04 2.03
CA LEU A 153 14.27 -5.78 0.79
C LEU A 153 15.58 -6.40 0.28
N LYS A 154 16.70 -5.66 0.29
CA LYS A 154 17.95 -6.02 -0.39
C LYS A 154 18.84 -7.03 0.35
N MET A 155 18.45 -7.50 1.54
CA MET A 155 19.21 -8.51 2.30
C MET A 155 20.66 -8.09 2.59
N GLN A 156 20.93 -6.80 2.76
CA GLN A 156 22.30 -6.26 2.89
C GLN A 156 22.94 -6.51 4.27
N ASP A 157 22.40 -7.46 5.04
CA ASP A 157 22.81 -7.78 6.42
C ASP A 157 23.11 -6.53 7.26
N ILE A 158 22.08 -5.69 7.39
CA ILE A 158 22.07 -4.59 8.34
C ILE A 158 21.75 -5.12 9.74
N SER A 159 22.61 -6.01 10.23
CA SER A 159 22.64 -6.50 11.61
C SER A 159 22.59 -5.37 12.66
N MET A 160 22.82 -4.11 12.25
CA MET A 160 22.73 -2.89 13.06
C MET A 160 21.52 -1.96 12.80
N MET A 161 20.64 -2.13 11.78
CA MET A 161 19.61 -1.10 11.50
C MET A 161 18.17 -1.39 11.98
N ARG A 162 17.76 -2.61 12.34
CA ARG A 162 16.31 -2.93 12.47
C ARG A 162 16.02 -3.87 13.63
N ASP A 163 16.43 -3.43 14.81
CA ASP A 163 16.21 -4.11 16.09
C ASP A 163 14.74 -4.44 16.29
N THR A 164 14.51 -5.50 17.06
CA THR A 164 13.22 -5.88 17.60
C THR A 164 12.25 -4.69 17.71
N PRO A 165 11.00 -4.80 17.20
CA PRO A 165 10.04 -3.72 17.33
C PRO A 165 9.87 -3.34 18.81
N PHE A 166 9.81 -2.04 19.07
CA PHE A 166 9.59 -1.50 20.40
C PHE A 166 8.61 -0.35 20.34
N ILE A 167 7.99 -0.07 21.47
CA ILE A 167 7.17 1.11 21.70
C ILE A 167 7.86 2.00 22.73
N LYS A 168 7.74 3.31 22.56
CA LYS A 168 8.30 4.32 23.45
C LYS A 168 7.21 5.30 23.86
N PHE A 169 6.99 5.47 25.16
CA PHE A 169 5.93 6.33 25.68
C PHE A 169 6.34 6.96 27.03
N LYS A 170 5.64 8.01 27.44
CA LYS A 170 5.80 8.72 28.70
C LYS A 170 4.41 9.07 29.23
N ASP A 171 4.25 9.33 30.52
CA ASP A 171 2.94 9.70 31.07
C ASP A 171 2.38 10.94 30.33
N GLY A 172 1.26 10.75 29.64
CA GLY A 172 0.58 11.78 28.85
C GLY A 172 1.13 12.01 27.43
N LEU A 173 2.19 11.32 26.99
CA LEU A 173 2.80 11.49 25.68
C LEU A 173 3.24 10.14 25.09
N VAL A 174 3.04 9.93 23.80
CA VAL A 174 3.61 8.80 23.07
C VAL A 174 4.57 9.36 22.04
N ASP A 175 5.62 8.62 21.74
CA ASP A 175 6.50 8.97 20.64
C ASP A 175 5.67 9.15 19.36
N GLU A 176 5.87 10.25 18.63
CA GLU A 176 5.18 10.50 17.37
C GLU A 176 5.61 9.50 16.28
N ASP A 177 6.73 8.79 16.49
CA ASP A 177 7.25 7.73 15.62
C ASP A 177 6.52 6.38 15.80
N LEU A 178 5.55 6.28 16.71
CA LEU A 178 4.95 5.01 17.10
C LEU A 178 3.90 4.52 16.08
N ASN A 179 4.25 3.48 15.28
CA ASN A 179 3.39 2.85 14.25
C ASN A 179 2.41 3.87 13.63
N VAL A 180 2.98 4.86 12.94
CA VAL A 180 2.30 6.07 12.47
C VAL A 180 1.00 5.72 11.76
N VAL A 181 1.01 4.66 10.94
CA VAL A 181 -0.17 4.18 10.22
C VAL A 181 -1.34 3.90 11.16
N TYR A 182 -1.19 3.02 12.15
CA TYR A 182 -2.29 2.73 13.07
C TYR A 182 -2.72 3.96 13.88
N ASN A 183 -1.75 4.78 14.29
CA ASN A 183 -2.04 5.97 15.09
C ASN A 183 -2.92 6.96 14.31
N GLU A 184 -2.59 7.23 13.05
CA GLU A 184 -3.40 8.07 12.16
C GLU A 184 -4.81 7.52 11.95
N TYR A 185 -4.96 6.21 11.75
CA TYR A 185 -6.28 5.58 11.68
C TYR A 185 -7.06 5.75 12.99
N ALA A 186 -6.43 5.49 14.13
CA ALA A 186 -7.11 5.59 15.42
C ALA A 186 -7.53 7.03 15.77
N TYR A 187 -6.85 8.04 15.23
CA TYR A 187 -7.28 9.44 15.35
C TYR A 187 -8.44 9.80 14.42
N MET A 188 -8.48 9.25 13.21
CA MET A 188 -9.45 9.67 12.18
C MET A 188 -10.73 8.82 12.17
N TYR A 189 -10.67 7.58 12.68
CA TYR A 189 -11.75 6.60 12.57
C TYR A 189 -12.38 6.31 13.94
N SER A 190 -13.68 6.03 13.90
CA SER A 190 -14.37 5.40 15.03
C SER A 190 -14.13 3.90 15.01
N ARG A 191 -13.87 3.31 16.18
CA ARG A 191 -13.86 1.85 16.36
C ARG A 191 -15.24 1.26 15.98
N PRO A 192 -15.30 0.03 15.43
CA PRO A 192 -14.18 -0.88 15.13
C PRO A 192 -13.51 -0.60 13.77
N PHE A 193 -12.21 -0.88 13.67
CA PHE A 193 -11.44 -0.67 12.44
C PHE A 193 -11.49 -1.88 11.49
N THR A 194 -12.50 -2.74 11.63
CA THR A 194 -12.65 -3.97 10.84
C THR A 194 -12.89 -3.74 9.36
N GLU A 195 -13.39 -2.55 8.99
CA GLU A 195 -13.64 -2.17 7.60
C GLU A 195 -12.42 -1.47 6.96
N VAL A 196 -11.38 -1.20 7.75
CA VAL A 196 -10.15 -0.57 7.27
C VAL A 196 -9.27 -1.63 6.61
N SER A 197 -9.07 -1.50 5.30
CA SER A 197 -8.16 -2.35 4.52
C SER A 197 -6.89 -1.59 4.20
N ILE A 198 -5.76 -2.05 4.74
CA ILE A 198 -4.43 -1.48 4.50
C ILE A 198 -3.59 -2.49 3.75
N SER A 199 -3.05 -2.09 2.60
CA SER A 199 -1.98 -2.83 1.94
C SER A 199 -0.61 -2.24 2.27
N ALA A 200 0.38 -3.11 2.45
CA ALA A 200 1.78 -2.73 2.58
C ALA A 200 2.57 -3.21 1.37
N THR A 201 3.12 -2.30 0.59
CA THR A 201 3.93 -2.63 -0.59
C THR A 201 5.33 -3.03 -0.14
N MET A 202 5.65 -4.33 -0.27
CA MET A 202 6.94 -4.91 0.09
C MET A 202 8.02 -4.69 -0.98
N ALA A 203 7.58 -4.54 -2.23
CA ALA A 203 8.44 -4.29 -3.37
C ALA A 203 7.65 -3.58 -4.47
N PHE A 204 8.34 -2.71 -5.20
CA PHE A 204 7.81 -2.02 -6.37
C PHE A 204 8.60 -2.44 -7.60
N ILE A 205 7.93 -2.85 -8.69
CA ILE A 205 8.57 -3.36 -9.89
C ILE A 205 7.96 -2.68 -11.12
N THR A 206 8.79 -1.99 -11.91
CA THR A 206 8.37 -1.44 -13.20
C THR A 206 8.69 -2.41 -14.33
N ILE A 207 7.68 -2.79 -15.12
CA ILE A 207 7.81 -3.70 -16.26
C ILE A 207 7.74 -2.90 -17.55
N HIS A 208 8.82 -2.93 -18.33
CA HIS A 208 8.82 -2.36 -19.67
C HIS A 208 8.36 -3.42 -20.66
N ALA A 209 7.18 -3.26 -21.26
CA ALA A 209 6.69 -4.18 -22.28
C ALA A 209 6.10 -3.43 -23.48
N LYS A 210 6.29 -4.00 -24.68
CA LYS A 210 5.59 -3.53 -25.87
C LYS A 210 4.08 -3.65 -25.63
N ARG A 211 3.31 -2.64 -26.05
CA ARG A 211 1.85 -2.58 -25.87
C ARG A 211 1.15 -3.90 -26.24
N ARG A 212 1.52 -4.51 -27.37
CA ARG A 212 0.94 -5.78 -27.83
C ARG A 212 1.15 -6.94 -26.83
N HIS A 213 2.32 -7.04 -26.20
CA HIS A 213 2.61 -8.11 -25.23
C HIS A 213 1.90 -7.83 -23.90
N ALA A 214 1.82 -6.56 -23.49
CA ALA A 214 1.10 -6.18 -22.27
C ALA A 214 -0.42 -6.42 -22.40
N VAL A 215 -1.01 -6.18 -23.57
CA VAL A 215 -2.43 -6.51 -23.81
C VAL A 215 -2.62 -8.03 -23.78
N ALA A 216 -1.75 -8.77 -24.48
CA ALA A 216 -1.83 -10.23 -24.55
C ALA A 216 -1.62 -10.93 -23.19
N SER A 217 -0.95 -10.30 -22.22
CA SER A 217 -0.79 -10.86 -20.88
C SER A 217 -2.03 -10.70 -20.00
N SER A 218 -2.93 -9.76 -20.33
CA SER A 218 -4.10 -9.41 -19.51
C SER A 218 -3.79 -9.01 -18.07
N LEU A 219 -2.52 -8.68 -17.76
CA LEU A 219 -2.08 -8.40 -16.40
C LEU A 219 -2.41 -6.97 -15.94
N PHE A 220 -2.65 -6.03 -16.86
CA PHE A 220 -2.80 -4.59 -16.56
C PHE A 220 -4.18 -4.05 -17.00
N GLY A 221 -5.23 -4.82 -16.77
CA GLY A 221 -6.58 -4.52 -17.27
C GLY A 221 -6.75 -4.88 -18.74
N LEU A 222 -8.00 -4.88 -19.21
CA LEU A 222 -8.36 -5.35 -20.55
C LEU A 222 -7.73 -4.50 -21.66
N LEU A 223 -7.59 -3.19 -21.45
CA LEU A 223 -7.09 -2.24 -22.45
C LEU A 223 -5.85 -1.46 -22.00
N LEU A 224 -5.14 -2.00 -21.01
CA LEU A 224 -4.06 -1.30 -20.27
C LEU A 224 -4.58 -0.09 -19.50
N ASP A 225 -5.82 -0.18 -19.03
CA ASP A 225 -6.55 0.80 -18.25
C ASP A 225 -6.36 0.64 -16.74
N ALA A 226 -5.60 -0.38 -16.31
CA ALA A 226 -5.09 -0.54 -14.96
C ALA A 226 -3.56 -0.73 -14.99
N PRO A 227 -2.78 0.33 -15.31
CA PRO A 227 -1.34 0.23 -15.54
C PRO A 227 -0.53 -0.08 -14.28
N ALA A 228 -1.13 0.07 -13.09
CA ALA A 228 -0.58 -0.36 -11.82
C ALA A 228 -1.43 -1.49 -11.21
N GLN A 229 -0.77 -2.45 -10.56
CA GLN A 229 -1.41 -3.63 -9.97
C GLN A 229 -0.77 -3.98 -8.62
N LEU A 230 -1.60 -4.20 -7.61
CA LEU A 230 -1.19 -4.79 -6.33
C LEU A 230 -1.48 -6.29 -6.38
N VAL A 231 -0.47 -7.07 -6.05
CA VAL A 231 -0.52 -8.54 -6.07
C VAL A 231 -0.15 -9.03 -4.68
N ASP A 232 -0.89 -10.02 -4.17
CA ASP A 232 -0.52 -10.68 -2.92
C ASP A 232 0.91 -11.23 -3.01
N PHE A 233 1.70 -10.97 -1.97
CA PHE A 233 3.11 -11.35 -1.95
C PHE A 233 3.34 -12.86 -2.07
N ASP A 234 2.31 -13.65 -1.78
CA ASP A 234 2.32 -15.10 -1.78
C ASP A 234 1.60 -15.72 -3.00
N ASP A 235 1.05 -14.89 -3.90
CA ASP A 235 0.51 -15.29 -5.21
C ASP A 235 1.64 -15.50 -6.22
N GLU A 236 2.36 -16.59 -6.03
CA GLU A 236 3.52 -16.95 -6.85
C GLU A 236 3.17 -17.10 -8.33
N GLN A 237 1.98 -17.63 -8.65
CA GLN A 237 1.53 -17.81 -10.03
C GLN A 237 1.39 -16.48 -10.76
N LYS A 238 0.75 -15.49 -10.12
CA LYS A 238 0.57 -14.17 -10.70
C LYS A 238 1.90 -13.42 -10.79
N ILE A 239 2.75 -13.49 -9.77
CA ILE A 239 4.11 -12.91 -9.80
C ILE A 239 4.94 -13.51 -10.95
N ARG A 240 4.88 -14.83 -11.17
CA ARG A 240 5.56 -15.50 -12.30
C ARG A 240 5.03 -15.03 -13.65
N SER A 241 3.74 -14.73 -13.76
CA SER A 241 3.14 -14.16 -14.97
C SER A 241 3.69 -12.76 -15.27
N PHE A 242 3.85 -11.92 -14.24
CA PHE A 242 4.53 -10.62 -14.37
C PHE A 242 6.00 -10.77 -14.77
N ARG A 243 6.72 -11.75 -14.21
CA ARG A 243 8.10 -12.07 -14.62
C ARG A 243 8.18 -12.49 -16.09
N ALA A 244 7.27 -13.35 -16.54
CA ALA A 244 7.22 -13.77 -17.96
C ALA A 244 6.98 -12.59 -18.90
N LEU A 245 6.09 -11.65 -18.53
CA LEU A 245 5.90 -10.41 -19.29
C LEU A 245 7.18 -9.55 -19.31
N PHE A 246 7.86 -9.43 -18.17
CA PHE A 246 9.13 -8.71 -18.09
C PHE A 246 10.20 -9.35 -19.01
N GLU A 247 10.34 -10.66 -19.00
CA GLU A 247 11.31 -11.39 -19.83
C GLU A 247 10.97 -11.36 -21.33
N SER A 248 9.70 -11.11 -21.69
CA SER A 248 9.25 -11.00 -23.09
C SER A 248 9.85 -9.83 -23.87
N ASN A 249 10.47 -8.86 -23.19
CA ASN A 249 11.07 -7.69 -23.81
C ASN A 249 12.59 -7.64 -23.59
N ASN A 250 13.34 -7.59 -24.69
CA ASN A 250 14.80 -7.61 -24.64
C ASN A 250 15.41 -6.38 -23.93
N SER A 251 14.71 -5.23 -23.86
CA SER A 251 15.20 -4.06 -23.12
C SER A 251 15.36 -4.34 -21.63
N ASN A 252 14.56 -5.25 -21.07
CA ASN A 252 14.62 -5.62 -19.66
C ASN A 252 15.85 -6.46 -19.29
N ARG A 253 16.51 -7.11 -20.26
CA ARG A 253 17.70 -7.95 -19.99
C ARG A 253 18.88 -7.18 -19.40
N LYS A 254 18.93 -5.86 -19.62
CA LYS A 254 19.97 -4.97 -19.09
C LYS A 254 19.65 -4.43 -17.69
N ARG A 255 18.46 -4.70 -17.15
CA ARG A 255 17.98 -4.19 -15.85
C ARG A 255 18.28 -5.23 -14.78
N THR A 256 19.56 -5.42 -14.46
CA THR A 256 20.04 -6.47 -13.54
C THR A 256 19.41 -6.37 -12.17
N GLU A 257 19.22 -5.16 -11.65
CA GLU A 257 18.59 -4.90 -10.35
C GLU A 257 17.14 -5.43 -10.32
N MET A 258 16.41 -5.34 -11.44
CA MET A 258 15.04 -5.86 -11.55
C MET A 258 15.01 -7.38 -11.68
N ILE A 259 15.98 -7.97 -12.37
CA ILE A 259 16.12 -9.43 -12.47
C ILE A 259 16.42 -10.02 -11.08
N GLU A 260 17.32 -9.39 -10.32
CA GLU A 260 17.62 -9.74 -8.94
C GLU A 260 16.41 -9.57 -8.04
N LEU A 261 15.68 -8.46 -8.16
CA LEU A 261 14.46 -8.22 -7.41
C LEU A 261 13.37 -9.27 -7.68
N PHE A 262 13.14 -9.66 -8.93
CA PHE A 262 12.23 -10.77 -9.26
C PHE A 262 12.68 -12.09 -8.66
N SER A 263 13.99 -12.37 -8.68
CA SER A 263 14.56 -13.61 -8.14
C SER A 263 14.44 -13.66 -6.61
N LEU A 264 14.65 -12.52 -5.95
CA LEU A 264 14.45 -12.31 -4.54
C LEU A 264 12.98 -12.51 -4.15
N VAL A 265 12.06 -11.79 -4.80
CA VAL A 265 10.62 -11.87 -4.52
C VAL A 265 10.08 -13.30 -4.67
N LEU A 266 10.56 -14.05 -5.67
CA LEU A 266 10.16 -15.44 -5.90
C LEU A 266 10.92 -16.44 -5.02
N SER A 267 11.82 -15.98 -4.15
CA SER A 267 12.58 -16.87 -3.26
C SER A 267 11.76 -17.28 -2.02
N PRO A 268 11.96 -18.50 -1.49
CA PRO A 268 11.35 -18.91 -0.22
C PRO A 268 11.77 -18.00 0.96
N THR A 269 12.98 -17.45 0.90
CA THR A 269 13.51 -16.54 1.91
C THR A 269 12.69 -15.25 1.98
N PHE A 270 12.27 -14.69 0.84
CA PHE A 270 11.41 -13.52 0.83
C PHE A 270 10.09 -13.78 1.55
N ARG A 271 9.38 -14.87 1.23
CA ARG A 271 8.13 -15.22 1.92
C ARG A 271 8.33 -15.32 3.43
N SER A 272 9.39 -16.00 3.89
CA SER A 272 9.69 -16.15 5.31
C SER A 272 9.93 -14.81 6.01
N ARG A 273 10.60 -13.88 5.32
CA ARG A 273 10.87 -12.53 5.84
C ARG A 273 9.63 -11.66 5.88
N VAL A 274 8.76 -11.73 4.89
CA VAL A 274 7.46 -11.02 4.91
C VAL A 274 6.60 -11.54 6.07
N GLN A 275 6.61 -12.84 6.36
CA GLN A 275 5.90 -13.39 7.52
C GLN A 275 6.49 -12.88 8.84
N ALA A 276 7.80 -12.91 9.00
CA ALA A 276 8.47 -12.37 10.19
C ALA A 276 8.23 -10.86 10.35
N TRP A 277 8.16 -10.11 9.25
CA TRP A 277 7.78 -8.70 9.23
C TRP A 277 6.33 -8.50 9.70
N ARG A 278 5.40 -9.33 9.21
CA ARG A 278 3.99 -9.25 9.59
C ARG A 278 3.80 -9.46 11.10
N GLU A 279 4.50 -10.42 11.69
CA GLU A 279 4.49 -10.63 13.14
C GLU A 279 4.96 -9.40 13.94
N LYS A 280 5.94 -8.66 13.42
CA LYS A 280 6.44 -7.42 14.05
C LYS A 280 5.41 -6.31 13.94
N VAL A 281 4.79 -6.15 12.77
CA VAL A 281 3.72 -5.15 12.54
C VAL A 281 2.51 -5.45 13.42
N ASP A 282 2.06 -6.71 13.48
CA ASP A 282 0.93 -7.13 14.33
C ASP A 282 1.23 -6.84 15.81
N TRP A 283 2.46 -7.16 16.27
CA TRP A 283 2.88 -6.84 17.63
C TRP A 283 2.89 -5.33 17.90
N LEU A 284 3.41 -4.52 16.96
CA LEU A 284 3.41 -3.06 17.09
C LEU A 284 2.00 -2.49 17.15
N MET A 285 1.09 -2.97 16.30
CA MET A 285 -0.32 -2.53 16.32
C MET A 285 -0.98 -2.83 17.66
N MET A 286 -0.78 -4.05 18.20
CA MET A 286 -1.30 -4.45 19.51
C MET A 286 -0.68 -3.61 20.65
N ALA A 287 0.64 -3.42 20.63
CA ALA A 287 1.35 -2.63 21.64
C ALA A 287 0.93 -1.16 21.61
N THR A 288 0.79 -0.56 20.43
CA THR A 288 0.25 0.79 20.28
C THR A 288 -1.19 0.87 20.78
N ALA A 289 -2.06 -0.08 20.41
CA ALA A 289 -3.44 -0.11 20.90
C ALA A 289 -3.52 -0.18 22.44
N TRP A 290 -2.62 -0.97 23.06
CA TRP A 290 -2.52 -1.04 24.52
C TRP A 290 -2.08 0.29 25.14
N VAL A 291 -1.08 0.98 24.55
CA VAL A 291 -0.66 2.31 25.03
C VAL A 291 -1.79 3.32 24.90
N ARG A 292 -2.49 3.35 23.76
CA ARG A 292 -3.65 4.24 23.55
C ARG A 292 -4.74 4.00 24.61
N ALA A 293 -5.01 2.74 24.92
CA ALA A 293 -5.96 2.35 25.95
C ALA A 293 -5.48 2.75 27.36
N LYS A 294 -4.19 2.56 27.66
CA LYS A 294 -3.57 2.97 28.93
C LYS A 294 -3.67 4.48 29.15
N MET A 295 -3.52 5.26 28.08
CA MET A 295 -3.63 6.71 28.12
C MET A 295 -5.07 7.23 28.01
N ASN A 296 -6.06 6.34 27.91
CA ASN A 296 -7.47 6.67 27.76
C ASN A 296 -7.74 7.63 26.58
N TRP A 297 -7.10 7.38 25.44
CA TRP A 297 -7.27 8.20 24.23
C TRP A 297 -8.57 7.89 23.49
N GLU A 298 -8.96 8.79 22.59
CA GLU A 298 -10.11 8.57 21.73
C GLU A 298 -9.94 7.30 20.87
N SER A 299 -11.06 6.63 20.61
CA SER A 299 -11.10 5.38 19.83
C SER A 299 -10.14 4.28 20.34
N CYS A 300 -9.80 4.25 21.65
CA CYS A 300 -8.99 3.19 22.27
C CYS A 300 -9.81 2.03 22.85
N ILE A 301 -9.31 0.79 22.81
CA ILE A 301 -10.06 -0.39 23.30
C ILE A 301 -10.00 -0.37 24.83
N PRO A 302 -11.12 -0.14 25.54
CA PRO A 302 -11.08 0.06 26.99
C PRO A 302 -10.67 -1.21 27.73
N PHE A 303 -10.06 -1.04 28.90
CA PHE A 303 -9.80 -2.15 29.82
C PHE A 303 -10.97 -2.32 30.79
N GLU A 304 -11.27 -3.56 31.18
CA GLU A 304 -12.21 -3.85 32.28
C GLU A 304 -11.51 -3.68 33.64
N ASP A 305 -10.36 -4.34 33.84
CA ASP A 305 -9.63 -4.38 35.11
C ASP A 305 -8.28 -3.62 35.07
N GLY A 306 -8.16 -2.64 34.17
CA GLY A 306 -6.96 -1.80 33.99
C GLY A 306 -5.89 -2.37 33.06
N PRO A 307 -4.84 -1.59 32.71
CA PRO A 307 -3.90 -1.93 31.64
C PRO A 307 -3.09 -3.20 31.88
N SER A 308 -2.66 -3.44 33.12
CA SER A 308 -1.87 -4.62 33.50
C SER A 308 -2.66 -5.93 33.43
N SER A 309 -4.01 -5.86 33.44
CA SER A 309 -4.87 -7.05 33.27
C SER A 309 -4.87 -7.55 31.82
N ALA A 310 -4.66 -6.66 30.85
CA ALA A 310 -4.60 -7.00 29.43
C ALA A 310 -3.20 -7.46 29.01
N TRP A 311 -2.17 -6.74 29.47
CA TRP A 311 -0.77 -7.03 29.18
C TRP A 311 0.14 -6.37 30.21
N ASN A 312 1.10 -7.13 30.73
CA ASN A 312 2.07 -6.66 31.73
C ASN A 312 3.50 -6.85 31.22
N PRO A 313 3.96 -5.99 30.28
CA PRO A 313 5.30 -6.12 29.71
C PRO A 313 6.38 -5.69 30.69
N ILE A 314 7.60 -6.18 30.46
CA ILE A 314 8.81 -5.58 31.04
C ILE A 314 9.01 -4.21 30.40
N ILE A 315 9.07 -3.18 31.25
CA ILE A 315 9.27 -1.78 30.87
C ILE A 315 10.70 -1.39 31.28
N GLU A 316 11.44 -0.82 30.33
CA GLU A 316 12.78 -0.27 30.56
C GLU A 316 12.70 1.26 30.59
N ASP A 317 13.35 1.89 31.57
CA ASP A 317 13.48 3.34 31.61
C ASP A 317 14.62 3.80 30.70
N SER A 318 14.36 4.87 29.94
CA SER A 318 15.30 5.55 29.07
C SER A 318 15.54 6.99 29.55
N PHE A 319 16.44 7.71 28.88
CA PHE A 319 16.68 9.13 29.13
C PHE A 319 15.36 9.93 29.05
N ASP A 320 15.25 11.00 29.84
CA ASP A 320 14.09 11.90 29.92
C ASP A 320 12.75 11.28 30.38
N ASN A 321 12.80 10.21 31.18
CA ASN A 321 11.65 9.47 31.72
C ASN A 321 10.79 8.83 30.62
N TRP A 322 11.40 8.48 29.49
CA TRP A 322 10.74 7.65 28.49
C TRP A 322 10.75 6.19 28.93
N GLN A 323 9.64 5.52 28.72
CA GLN A 323 9.44 4.09 28.96
C GLN A 323 9.52 3.35 27.63
N LEU A 324 10.34 2.31 27.59
CA LEU A 324 10.56 1.47 26.43
C LEU A 324 10.00 0.07 26.70
N VAL A 325 9.26 -0.45 25.73
CA VAL A 325 8.85 -1.86 25.73
C VAL A 325 9.28 -2.48 24.43
N TYR A 326 10.23 -3.42 24.49
CA TYR A 326 10.67 -4.20 23.35
C TYR A 326 9.81 -5.46 23.20
N ARG A 327 9.53 -5.91 21.97
CA ARG A 327 8.99 -7.27 21.77
C ARG A 327 9.93 -8.32 22.34
N ARG A 328 11.23 -8.17 22.11
CA ARG A 328 12.33 -9.07 22.47
C ARG A 328 13.62 -8.29 22.68
N ASN A 329 14.11 -8.24 23.92
CA ASN A 329 15.43 -7.70 24.19
C ASN A 329 16.45 -8.85 24.23
N LYS A 330 17.38 -8.89 23.27
CA LYS A 330 18.41 -9.93 23.19
C LYS A 330 19.48 -9.79 24.28
N HIS A 331 19.76 -8.57 24.73
CA HIS A 331 20.77 -8.32 25.77
C HIS A 331 20.28 -8.78 27.15
N GLN A 332 18.99 -8.59 27.43
CA GLN A 332 18.37 -8.98 28.69
C GLN A 332 17.63 -10.33 28.63
N ASN A 333 17.61 -10.97 27.46
CA ASN A 333 17.06 -12.31 27.22
C ASN A 333 15.60 -12.49 27.67
N TYR A 334 14.73 -11.56 27.29
CA TYR A 334 13.28 -11.67 27.53
C TYR A 334 12.47 -11.36 26.26
N GLU A 335 11.20 -11.79 26.26
CA GLU A 335 10.24 -11.50 25.20
C GLU A 335 8.89 -11.07 25.81
N ASN A 336 8.38 -9.90 25.39
CA ASN A 336 7.07 -9.40 25.77
C ASN A 336 6.03 -9.86 24.74
N LEU A 337 5.37 -10.97 25.01
CA LEU A 337 4.28 -11.51 24.20
C LEU A 337 2.92 -11.19 24.82
N PHE A 338 1.90 -11.12 23.97
CA PHE A 338 0.51 -11.01 24.41
C PHE A 338 -0.05 -12.39 24.72
N ASP A 339 -0.85 -12.50 25.78
CA ASP A 339 -1.64 -13.69 26.06
C ASP A 339 -2.82 -13.74 25.08
N ASN A 340 -2.85 -14.77 24.23
CA ASN A 340 -3.87 -14.90 23.19
C ASN A 340 -5.27 -15.20 23.73
N ASP A 341 -5.36 -15.70 24.97
CA ASP A 341 -6.61 -16.07 25.61
C ASP A 341 -7.18 -14.91 26.46
N ASN A 342 -6.44 -13.81 26.59
CA ASN A 342 -6.89 -12.62 27.31
C ASN A 342 -8.05 -11.92 26.55
N PRO A 343 -9.16 -11.56 27.22
CA PRO A 343 -10.33 -10.94 26.57
C PRO A 343 -10.01 -9.66 25.79
N TRP A 344 -9.18 -8.78 26.35
CA TRP A 344 -8.78 -7.55 25.68
C TRP A 344 -7.94 -7.84 24.44
N VAL A 345 -7.02 -8.81 24.52
CA VAL A 345 -6.18 -9.23 23.38
C VAL A 345 -7.03 -9.83 22.26
N MET A 346 -8.00 -10.69 22.59
CA MET A 346 -8.94 -11.25 21.62
C MET A 346 -9.76 -10.16 20.92
N GLN A 347 -10.25 -9.17 21.68
CA GLN A 347 -10.97 -8.03 21.13
C GLN A 347 -10.09 -7.19 20.21
N ALA A 348 -8.88 -6.84 20.65
CA ALA A 348 -7.94 -6.07 19.85
C ALA A 348 -7.60 -6.75 18.52
N LYS A 349 -7.32 -8.06 18.52
CA LYS A 349 -7.08 -8.81 17.28
C LYS A 349 -8.29 -8.86 16.33
N LYS A 350 -9.50 -8.73 16.86
CA LYS A 350 -10.74 -8.69 16.08
C LYS A 350 -10.98 -7.31 15.48
N GLU A 351 -10.62 -6.24 16.19
CA GLU A 351 -11.01 -4.87 15.85
C GLU A 351 -9.91 -4.06 15.15
N LEU A 352 -8.64 -4.42 15.34
CA LEU A 352 -7.52 -3.71 14.73
C LEU A 352 -7.47 -3.94 13.21
N PRO A 353 -7.00 -2.94 12.44
CA PRO A 353 -6.85 -3.09 11.00
C PRO A 353 -5.83 -4.18 10.69
N ARG A 354 -6.03 -4.90 9.59
CA ARG A 354 -5.06 -5.90 9.11
C ARG A 354 -4.24 -5.30 7.98
N VAL A 355 -2.92 -5.48 8.07
CA VAL A 355 -2.00 -5.09 7.01
C VAL A 355 -1.76 -6.26 6.08
N ALA A 356 -2.14 -6.10 4.82
CA ALA A 356 -1.94 -7.09 3.77
C ALA A 356 -0.63 -6.80 3.00
N PRO A 357 0.41 -7.64 3.09
CA PRO A 357 1.62 -7.45 2.30
C PRO A 357 1.35 -7.68 0.80
N LYS A 358 1.78 -6.76 -0.04
CA LYS A 358 1.57 -6.78 -1.50
C LYS A 358 2.86 -6.46 -2.25
N ILE A 359 2.87 -6.78 -3.54
CA ILE A 359 3.89 -6.36 -4.50
C ILE A 359 3.21 -5.48 -5.53
N LEU A 360 3.79 -4.30 -5.74
CA LEU A 360 3.27 -3.33 -6.68
C LEU A 360 3.99 -3.45 -8.02
N PHE A 361 3.22 -3.67 -9.08
CA PHE A 361 3.71 -3.68 -10.45
C PHE A 361 3.22 -2.46 -11.21
N MET A 362 4.10 -1.83 -11.98
CA MET A 362 3.76 -0.71 -12.88
C MET A 362 4.17 -1.03 -14.31
N LEU A 363 3.27 -0.86 -15.26
CA LEU A 363 3.54 -1.04 -16.68
C LEU A 363 4.12 0.23 -17.31
N CYS A 364 5.26 0.08 -17.98
CA CYS A 364 5.77 1.05 -18.92
C CYS A 364 5.70 0.49 -20.35
N THR A 365 5.12 1.29 -21.27
CA THR A 365 5.01 0.94 -22.70
C THR A 365 5.76 1.90 -23.61
N ASP A 366 6.52 2.83 -23.04
CA ASP A 366 7.24 3.84 -23.81
C ASP A 366 8.65 3.35 -24.14
N ASP A 367 9.24 3.88 -25.20
CA ASP A 367 10.62 3.57 -25.59
C ASP A 367 11.60 4.31 -24.66
N CYS A 368 11.88 3.69 -23.50
CA CYS A 368 12.77 4.17 -22.43
C CYS A 368 14.18 3.58 -22.50
#